data_AF-R2R973-F1
#
_entry.id   AF-R2R973-F1
#
_cell.length_a   1.000
_cell.length_b   1.000
_cell.length_c   1.000
_cell.angle_alpha   90.00
_cell.angle_beta   90.00
_cell.angle_gamma   90.00
#
_symmetry.space_group_name_H-M   'P 1'
#
loop_
_entity.id
_entity.type
_entity.pdbx_description
1 polymer ?
#
loop_
_entity_poly.entity_id
_entity_poly.type
_entity_poly.pdbx_seq_one_letter_code
_entity_poly.pdbx_strand_id
1 'polypeptide(L)' 'MNPFEEKIRQLRAGEIDKIEVTRDEFFLFREAWIKQEDKKFFRGIAGLKGNITYVYDTTIV' A
#
# COMPACT_ATOMS: atom_id res chain seq x y z
N MET A 1 0.75 -8.48 15.09
CA MET A 1 0.04 -7.38 14.40
C MET A 1 0.88 -6.94 13.24
N ASN A 2 0.30 -6.78 12.05
CA ASN A 2 1.04 -6.35 10.88
C ASN A 2 1.02 -4.80 10.83
N PRO A 3 2.16 -4.10 10.93
CA PRO A 3 2.20 -2.64 11.00
C PRO A 3 1.65 -1.96 9.74
N PHE A 4 1.56 -2.68 8.61
CA PHE A 4 0.96 -2.16 7.39
C PHE A 4 -0.56 -2.09 7.44
N GLU A 5 -1.23 -2.78 8.37
CA GLU A 5 -2.69 -2.70 8.52
C GLU A 5 -3.12 -1.27 8.89
N GLU A 6 -2.40 -0.61 9.81
CA GLU A 6 -2.66 0.79 10.17
C GLU A 6 -2.25 1.75 9.04
N LYS A 7 -1.09 1.54 8.42
CA LYS A 7 -0.64 2.39 7.30
C LYS A 7 -1.63 2.36 6.13
N ILE A 8 -2.18 1.19 5.80
CA ILE A 8 -3.19 1.03 4.76
C ILE A 8 -4.46 1.80 5.11
N ARG A 9 -4.90 1.76 6.37
CA ARG A 9 -6.04 2.53 6.84
C ARG A 9 -5.78 4.04 6.73
N GLN A 10 -4.63 4.51 7.16
CA GLN A 10 -4.22 5.91 7.05
C GLN A 10 -4.16 6.38 5.59
N LEU A 11 -3.61 5.54 4.70
CA LEU A 11 -3.52 5.83 3.27
C LEU A 11 -4.92 5.93 2.64
N ARG A 12 -5.83 5.01 2.99
CA ARG A 12 -7.24 5.04 2.56
C ARG A 12 -7.97 6.28 3.08
N ALA A 13 -7.73 6.66 4.34
CA ALA A 13 -8.33 7.82 4.97
C ALA A 13 -7.79 9.16 4.45
N GLY A 14 -6.69 9.14 3.67
CA GLY A 14 -5.98 10.34 3.24
C GLY A 14 -5.16 11.00 4.35
N GLU A 15 -4.88 10.29 5.44
CA GLU A 15 -4.00 10.76 6.52
C GLU A 15 -2.53 10.73 6.10
N ILE A 16 -2.18 9.83 5.19
CA ILE A 16 -0.88 9.79 4.51
C ILE A 16 -1.10 9.70 3.00
N ASP A 17 -0.25 10.34 2.20
CA ASP A 17 -0.38 10.33 0.74
C ASP A 17 0.17 9.06 0.08
N LYS A 18 1.13 8.39 0.72
CA LYS A 18 1.84 7.25 0.15
C LYS A 18 2.44 6.31 1.20
N ILE A 19 2.61 5.05 0.81
CA ILE A 19 3.37 4.04 1.56
C ILE A 19 4.55 3.59 0.71
N GLU A 20 5.76 3.78 1.22
CA GLU A 20 6.96 3.21 0.60
C GLU A 20 7.19 1.80 1.17
N VAL A 21 7.26 0.82 0.30
CA VAL A 21 7.46 -0.59 0.63
C VAL A 21 8.77 -1.04 -0.02
N THR A 22 9.73 -1.43 0.80
CA THR A 22 10.98 -2.02 0.31
C THR A 22 10.78 -3.47 -0.11
N ARG A 23 11.77 -4.04 -0.82
CA ARG A 23 11.73 -5.45 -1.25
C ARG A 23 11.55 -6.42 -0.08
N ASP A 24 12.23 -6.18 1.04
CA ASP A 24 12.13 -7.01 2.25
C ASP A 24 10.76 -6.91 2.91
N GLU A 25 10.13 -5.74 2.85
CA GLU A 25 8.82 -5.49 3.45
C GLU A 25 7.65 -5.94 2.57
N PHE A 26 7.91 -6.28 1.30
CA PHE A 26 6.85 -6.58 0.33
C PHE A 26 5.91 -7.69 0.79
N PHE A 27 6.44 -8.78 1.32
CA PHE A 27 5.60 -9.89 1.79
C PHE A 27 4.75 -9.49 2.98
N LEU A 28 5.32 -8.72 3.92
CA LEU A 28 4.59 -8.19 5.07
C LEU A 28 3.48 -7.22 4.63
N PHE A 29 3.77 -6.30 3.72
CA PHE A 29 2.75 -5.42 3.12
C PHE A 29 1.65 -6.22 2.42
N ARG A 30 2.02 -7.22 1.61
CA ARG A 30 1.09 -8.05 0.83
C ARG A 30 0.08 -8.78 1.73
N GLU A 31 0.50 -9.27 2.89
CA GLU A 31 -0.40 -9.91 3.86
C GLU A 31 -1.49 -8.97 4.39
N ALA A 32 -1.18 -7.68 4.58
CA ALA A 32 -2.17 -6.68 4.98
C ALA A 32 -3.03 -6.23 3.79
N TRP A 33 -2.41 -6.02 2.63
CA TRP A 33 -3.06 -5.53 1.41
C TRP A 33 -4.07 -6.53 0.82
N ILE A 34 -3.77 -7.83 0.81
CA ILE A 34 -4.67 -8.84 0.23
C ILE A 34 -6.01 -8.96 0.97
N LYS A 35 -6.03 -8.59 2.25
CA LYS A 35 -7.23 -8.58 3.10
C LYS A 35 -8.17 -7.40 2.80
N GLN A 36 -7.72 -6.40 2.05
CA GLN A 36 -8.53 -5.22 1.74
C GLN A 36 -9.52 -5.53 0.60
N GLU A 37 -10.79 -5.23 0.81
CA GLU A 37 -11.86 -5.44 -0.19
C GLU A 37 -11.68 -4.50 -1.39
N ASP A 38 -11.25 -3.28 -1.11
CA ASP A 38 -10.97 -2.16 -2.00
C ASP A 38 -9.52 -2.16 -2.52
N LYS A 39 -8.79 -3.28 -2.38
CA LYS A 39 -7.36 -3.42 -2.78
C LYS A 39 -7.03 -2.94 -4.20
N LYS A 40 -8.01 -2.95 -5.11
CA LYS A 40 -7.87 -2.48 -6.50
C LYS A 40 -7.55 -0.99 -6.64
N PHE A 41 -7.89 -0.18 -5.63
CA PHE A 41 -7.61 1.26 -5.61
C PHE A 41 -6.21 1.57 -5.04
N PHE A 42 -5.49 0.57 -4.52
CA PHE A 42 -4.11 0.74 -4.10
C PHE A 42 -3.19 0.51 -5.31
N ARG A 43 -2.59 1.59 -5.81
CA ARG A 43 -1.71 1.56 -6.96
C ARG A 43 -0.26 1.52 -6.54
N GLY A 44 0.46 0.48 -6.94
CA GLY A 44 1.91 0.39 -6.78
C GLY A 44 2.65 1.09 -7.92
N ILE A 45 3.50 2.05 -7.58
CA ILE A 45 4.41 2.73 -8.50
C ILE A 45 5.80 2.12 -8.27
N ALA A 46 6.33 1.42 -9.28
CA ALA A 46 7.65 0.81 -9.20
C ALA A 46 8.74 1.88 -9.13
N GLY A 47 9.67 1.73 -8.19
CA GLY A 47 10.84 2.59 -8.05
C GLY A 47 12.16 1.84 -8.26
N LEU A 48 13.26 2.48 -7.87
CA LEU A 48 14.61 1.95 -7.99
C LEU A 48 14.94 0.90 -6.90
N LYS A 49 15.77 -0.09 -7.24
CA LYS A 49 16.23 -1.14 -6.30
C LYS A 49 15.10 -2.00 -5.73
N GLY A 50 13.97 -2.10 -6.44
CA GLY A 50 12.84 -2.95 -6.02
C GLY A 50 12.01 -2.37 -4.89
N ASN A 51 12.08 -1.06 -4.65
CA ASN A 51 11.09 -0.37 -3.83
C ASN A 51 9.80 -0.13 -4.64
N ILE A 52 8.69 -0.06 -3.94
CA ILE A 52 7.37 0.21 -4.51
C ILE A 52 6.70 1.28 -3.66
N THR A 53 6.20 2.33 -4.30
CA THR A 53 5.40 3.36 -3.64
C THR A 53 3.93 3.09 -3.90
N TYR A 54 3.16 2.81 -2.86
CA TYR A 54 1.71 2.63 -2.95
C TYR A 54 0.99 3.93 -2.67
N VAL A 55 0.02 4.25 -3.52
CA VAL A 55 -0.92 5.36 -3.36
C VAL A 55 -2.35 4.82 -3.42
N TYR A 56 -3.28 5.49 -2.74
CA TYR A 56 -4.69 5.14 -2.81
C TYR A 56 -5.41 6.10 -3.76
N ASP A 57 -5.93 5.55 -4.85
CA ASP A 57 -6.52 6.31 -5.94
C ASP A 57 -7.85 5.66 -6.36
N THR A 58 -8.96 6.31 -5.98
CA THR A 58 -10.31 5.85 -6.29
C THR A 58 -10.80 6.31 -7.66
N THR A 59 -9.98 7.06 -8.41
CA THR A 59 -10.33 7.57 -9.73
C THR A 59 -10.20 6.53 -10.84
N ILE A 60 -9.57 5.38 -10.55
CA ILE A 60 -9.49 4.24 -11.45
C ILE A 60 -10.82 3.47 -11.42
N VAL A 61 -11.63 3.64 -12.47
CA VAL A 61 -12.86 2.89 -12.75
C VAL A 61 -12.58 1.56 -13.45
#